data_AF-A0A0X3TS39-F1
#
_entry.id   AF-A0A0X3TS39-F1
#
_cell.length_a   1.000
_cell.length_b   1.000
_cell.length_c   1.000
_cell.angle_alpha   90.00
_cell.angle_beta   90.00
_cell.angle_gamma   90.00
#
_symmetry.space_group_name_H-M   'P 1'
#
loop_
_entity.id
_entity.type
_entity.pdbx_description
1 polymer ?
#
loop_
_entity_poly.entity_id
_entity_poly.type
_entity_poly.pdbx_seq_one_letter_code
_entity_poly.pdbx_strand_id
1 'polypeptide(L)'
;MNADRFLELYEQISEAPDAIVRLRRFVLDLAVRGKLVEQDPGDEPASQLLKRIEVEKAQIVGDGKFKRYEGKFERNQEAFAFQLPTNWHWCYLDDVAAIARGGSPRPIKSYLTDEPNGIPWIKIGDSTRGSIYIDNTAERIKAEGLAKSRLVVPGDLLLSNSMSFGFPYITNVEGCIHDGWLVIRTPEKLISKLFLYTLFLSEHAKRSFAEAASGAVVQNLNADKVRQLTVPLPPLAEQHRIVAKVDELMALCDRLEEARKTREETRDKLTAASLARLTAPDTTPEDFPAHARFALEALPALTKRPDQIKTLRQTILNLAVRGKLVEQDPEDEPASELLQQIKVEQAVLAKAGKMKKPKRLPAIDSELVPFELPVGWVWARFPELGIFGRGKSKHRPRNDPALYSDGKIPFVQTGDVARSKGLITSSTSFYNDVGLAQSMLWPRGTMCITIAANIADSGILDFDACFPDSVVGLVPASMFDSAKYFEYFIRTAKANLFEFAPATAQKNINLGILETVLIPLPPLAEQHRIVAKVDALMALCDRLEAALTTADTTRTCLLEALLHEALEPSANVLAAAE
;
A
#
# COMPACT_ATOMS: atom_id res chain seq x y z
N MET A 1 12.54 -3.77 -30.04
CA MET A 1 11.62 -4.69 -29.32
C MET A 1 10.26 -4.65 -30.01
N ASN A 2 9.75 -5.78 -30.53
CA ASN A 2 8.40 -5.84 -31.10
C ASN A 2 7.35 -6.03 -29.99
N ALA A 3 6.08 -5.73 -30.29
CA ALA A 3 4.99 -5.82 -29.33
C ALA A 3 4.80 -7.25 -28.79
N ASP A 4 5.07 -8.27 -29.60
CA ASP A 4 4.95 -9.67 -29.20
C ASP A 4 5.96 -10.05 -28.11
N ARG A 5 7.24 -9.65 -28.26
CA ARG A 5 8.25 -9.88 -27.22
C ARG A 5 7.95 -9.09 -25.94
N PHE A 6 7.35 -7.90 -26.07
CA PHE A 6 6.90 -7.11 -24.92
C PHE A 6 5.72 -7.77 -24.20
N LEU A 7 4.79 -8.38 -24.94
CA LEU A 7 3.67 -9.15 -24.40
C LEU A 7 4.14 -10.45 -23.72
N GLU A 8 5.11 -11.16 -24.31
CA GLU A 8 5.74 -12.34 -23.68
C GLU A 8 6.39 -11.99 -22.34
N LEU A 9 7.13 -10.87 -22.29
CA LEU A 9 7.70 -10.35 -21.05
C LEU A 9 6.59 -9.94 -20.07
N TYR A 10 5.52 -9.32 -20.56
CA TYR A 10 4.38 -8.91 -19.74
C TYR A 10 3.66 -10.11 -19.11
N GLU A 11 3.37 -11.19 -19.84
CA GLU A 11 2.68 -12.36 -19.27
C GLU A 11 3.44 -12.93 -18.07
N GLN A 12 4.78 -12.93 -18.13
CA GLN A 12 5.65 -13.44 -17.06
C GLN A 12 5.72 -12.53 -15.82
N ILE A 13 5.43 -11.22 -15.97
CA ILE A 13 5.60 -10.20 -14.92
C ILE A 13 4.31 -9.47 -14.53
N SER A 14 3.19 -9.73 -15.20
CA SER A 14 1.91 -8.99 -15.09
C SER A 14 1.35 -8.92 -13.67
N GLU A 15 1.62 -9.94 -12.87
CA GLU A 15 1.18 -10.05 -11.47
C GLU A 15 2.18 -9.43 -10.48
N ALA A 16 3.35 -8.95 -10.92
CA ALA A 16 4.29 -8.31 -10.00
C ALA A 16 3.71 -6.98 -9.47
N PRO A 17 4.00 -6.61 -8.22
CA PRO A 17 3.76 -5.26 -7.73
C PRO A 17 4.46 -4.23 -8.64
N ASP A 18 3.77 -3.13 -8.96
CA ASP A 18 4.28 -2.04 -9.79
C ASP A 18 4.80 -2.42 -11.19
N ALA A 19 4.44 -3.62 -11.70
CA ALA A 19 4.94 -4.14 -12.98
C ALA A 19 4.77 -3.15 -14.13
N ILE A 20 3.58 -2.58 -14.27
CA ILE A 20 3.22 -1.67 -15.35
C ILE A 20 4.01 -0.36 -15.23
N VAL A 21 4.14 0.17 -14.02
CA VAL A 21 4.93 1.40 -13.76
C VAL A 21 6.39 1.18 -14.17
N ARG A 22 6.97 0.02 -13.85
CA ARG A 22 8.34 -0.34 -14.22
C ARG A 22 8.49 -0.57 -15.72
N LEU A 23 7.50 -1.20 -16.37
CA LEU A 23 7.47 -1.37 -17.82
C LEU A 23 7.45 -0.04 -18.56
N ARG A 24 6.62 0.92 -18.13
CA ARG A 24 6.62 2.27 -18.73
C ARG A 24 8.00 2.92 -18.65
N ARG A 25 8.67 2.84 -17.49
CA ARG A 25 10.03 3.36 -17.33
C ARG A 25 11.02 2.65 -18.26
N PHE A 26 10.91 1.34 -18.37
CA PHE A 26 11.76 0.54 -19.24
C PHE A 26 11.58 0.88 -20.73
N VAL A 27 10.34 1.06 -21.19
CA VAL A 27 10.06 1.52 -22.57
C VAL A 27 10.75 2.86 -22.85
N LEU A 28 10.67 3.81 -21.93
CA LEU A 28 11.34 5.11 -22.05
C LEU A 28 12.87 4.98 -22.06
N ASP A 29 13.43 4.06 -21.25
CA ASP A 29 14.87 3.83 -21.21
C ASP A 29 15.39 3.17 -22.50
N LEU A 30 14.66 2.18 -23.05
CA LEU A 30 14.96 1.62 -24.37
C LEU A 30 14.87 2.68 -25.48
N ALA A 31 13.89 3.58 -25.39
CA ALA A 31 13.67 4.66 -26.36
C ALA A 31 14.88 5.59 -26.47
N VAL A 32 15.49 5.97 -25.34
CA VAL A 32 16.61 6.92 -25.31
C VAL A 32 17.98 6.26 -25.50
N ARG A 33 18.05 4.93 -25.44
CA ARG A 33 19.28 4.13 -25.69
C ARG A 33 19.40 3.60 -27.11
N GLY A 34 18.40 3.86 -27.97
CA GLY A 34 18.36 3.32 -29.34
C GLY A 34 18.17 1.80 -29.39
N LYS A 35 17.49 1.23 -28.39
CA LYS A 35 17.17 -0.21 -28.32
C LYS A 35 15.70 -0.52 -28.58
N LEU A 36 14.86 0.50 -28.73
CA LEU A 36 13.42 0.32 -28.87
C LEU A 36 12.99 -0.09 -30.29
N VAL A 37 13.57 0.54 -31.31
CA VAL A 37 13.28 0.32 -32.73
C VAL A 37 14.54 -0.11 -33.47
N GLU A 38 14.39 -0.72 -34.66
CA GLU A 38 15.53 -1.12 -35.49
C GLU A 38 16.25 0.11 -36.09
N GLN A 39 17.57 0.00 -36.19
CA GLN A 39 18.44 0.97 -36.84
C GLN A 39 18.30 0.85 -38.36
N ASP A 40 18.18 1.98 -39.06
CA ASP A 40 18.13 2.02 -40.53
C ASP A 40 19.42 2.65 -41.09
N PRO A 41 20.27 1.89 -41.81
CA PRO A 41 21.48 2.44 -42.42
C PRO A 41 21.22 3.53 -43.46
N GLY A 42 19.99 3.63 -43.99
CA GLY A 42 19.58 4.67 -44.93
C GLY A 42 19.24 6.01 -44.28
N ASP A 43 19.10 6.06 -42.95
CA ASP A 43 18.80 7.29 -42.22
C ASP A 43 19.98 8.27 -42.25
N GLU A 44 19.69 9.57 -42.40
CA GLU A 44 20.69 10.64 -42.22
C GLU A 44 21.35 10.52 -40.84
N PRO A 45 22.70 10.43 -40.76
CA PRO A 45 23.37 10.33 -39.48
C PRO A 45 23.07 11.52 -38.57
N ALA A 46 22.89 11.25 -37.27
CA ALA A 46 22.56 12.30 -36.28
C ALA A 46 23.62 13.42 -36.22
N SER A 47 24.87 13.12 -36.57
CA SER A 47 25.95 14.11 -36.67
C SER A 47 25.74 15.12 -37.82
N GLN A 48 25.07 14.73 -38.91
CA GLN A 48 24.70 15.64 -40.01
C GLN A 48 23.44 16.43 -39.64
N LEU A 49 22.46 15.77 -39.02
CA LEU A 49 21.28 16.43 -38.48
C LEU A 49 21.65 17.55 -37.50
N LEU A 50 22.60 17.29 -36.60
CA LEU A 50 23.07 18.27 -35.60
C LEU A 50 23.62 19.55 -36.26
N LYS A 51 24.39 19.43 -37.35
CA LYS A 51 24.91 20.60 -38.09
C LYS A 51 23.79 21.48 -38.64
N ARG A 52 22.68 20.88 -39.09
CA ARG A 52 21.51 21.62 -39.57
C ARG A 52 20.77 22.30 -38.41
N ILE A 53 20.67 21.59 -37.28
CA ILE A 53 20.08 22.12 -36.05
C ILE A 53 20.85 23.35 -35.57
N GLU A 54 22.18 23.32 -35.60
CA GLU A 54 23.03 24.47 -35.22
C GLU A 54 22.72 25.73 -36.06
N VAL A 55 22.53 25.57 -37.36
CA VAL A 55 22.20 26.68 -38.28
C VAL A 55 20.83 27.27 -37.96
N GLU A 56 19.79 26.44 -37.84
CA GLU A 56 18.43 26.93 -37.55
C GLU A 56 18.30 27.48 -36.12
N LYS A 57 18.97 26.86 -35.14
CA LYS A 57 19.02 27.38 -33.77
C LYS A 57 19.69 28.76 -33.71
N ALA A 58 20.75 28.98 -34.50
CA ALA A 58 21.41 30.28 -34.56
C ALA A 58 20.44 31.39 -35.04
N GLN A 59 19.51 31.09 -35.94
CA GLN A 59 18.45 32.01 -36.36
C GLN A 59 17.47 32.30 -35.21
N ILE A 60 17.00 31.27 -34.50
CA ILE A 60 16.12 31.42 -33.33
C ILE A 60 16.74 32.33 -32.25
N VAL A 61 18.04 32.22 -32.02
CA VAL A 61 18.78 33.09 -31.09
C VAL A 61 19.01 34.48 -31.68
N GLY A 62 19.28 34.58 -32.98
CA GLY A 62 19.49 35.83 -33.72
C GLY A 62 18.28 36.77 -33.70
N ASP A 63 17.06 36.22 -33.60
CA ASP A 63 15.81 36.97 -33.46
C ASP A 63 15.70 37.78 -32.14
N GLY A 64 16.69 37.69 -31.26
CA GLY A 64 16.80 38.48 -30.02
C GLY A 64 15.85 38.05 -28.89
N LYS A 65 14.94 37.12 -29.15
CA LYS A 65 14.01 36.57 -28.15
C LYS A 65 14.70 35.64 -27.15
N PHE A 66 15.79 34.98 -27.56
CA PHE A 66 16.61 34.12 -26.69
C PHE A 66 18.00 34.72 -26.56
N LYS A 67 18.55 34.71 -25.34
CA LYS A 67 19.94 35.14 -25.14
C LYS A 67 20.87 34.06 -25.68
N ARG A 68 21.91 34.48 -26.41
CA ARG A 68 23.04 33.61 -26.74
C ARG A 68 23.67 33.12 -25.43
N TYR A 69 23.81 31.82 -25.30
CA TYR A 69 24.52 31.24 -24.17
C TYR A 69 26.03 31.42 -24.38
N GLU A 70 26.72 31.97 -23.38
CA GLU A 70 28.16 32.31 -23.46
C GLU A 70 29.08 31.19 -22.95
N GLY A 71 28.54 29.98 -22.67
CA GLY A 71 29.36 28.79 -22.42
C GLY A 71 30.17 28.83 -21.12
N LYS A 72 29.58 28.45 -19.99
CA LYS A 72 30.33 28.27 -18.72
C LYS A 72 30.09 26.91 -18.07
N PHE A 73 29.90 25.85 -18.87
CA PHE A 73 29.93 24.48 -18.34
C PHE A 73 30.89 23.62 -19.14
N GLU A 74 31.58 22.73 -18.43
CA GLU A 74 32.54 21.80 -19.00
C GLU A 74 31.79 20.72 -19.80
N ARG A 75 32.14 20.59 -21.08
CA ARG A 75 31.56 19.59 -21.97
C ARG A 75 32.36 18.30 -21.87
N ASN A 76 32.13 17.53 -20.81
CA ASN A 76 32.81 16.26 -20.60
C ASN A 76 32.09 15.12 -21.34
N GLN A 77 32.69 14.65 -22.43
CA GLN A 77 32.19 13.53 -23.23
C GLN A 77 32.49 12.15 -22.59
N GLU A 78 33.36 12.07 -21.59
CA GLU A 78 33.67 10.82 -20.89
C GLU A 78 32.60 10.43 -19.86
N ALA A 79 31.61 11.29 -19.62
CA ALA A 79 30.52 11.09 -18.65
C ALA A 79 29.23 10.52 -19.27
N PHE A 80 29.28 9.95 -20.48
CA PHE A 80 28.09 9.40 -21.13
C PHE A 80 27.56 8.17 -20.41
N ALA A 81 26.26 8.18 -20.11
CA ALA A 81 25.61 7.19 -19.24
C ALA A 81 25.56 5.77 -19.85
N PHE A 82 25.68 5.66 -21.17
CA PHE A 82 25.62 4.40 -21.92
C PHE A 82 26.19 4.55 -23.35
N GLN A 83 26.47 3.42 -23.98
CA GLN A 83 26.89 3.35 -25.39
C GLN A 83 25.70 3.66 -26.32
N LEU A 84 25.95 4.48 -27.35
CA LEU A 84 24.97 4.76 -28.39
C LEU A 84 25.16 3.85 -29.60
N PRO A 85 24.08 3.63 -30.37
CA PRO A 85 24.23 3.06 -31.70
C PRO A 85 25.08 3.95 -32.62
N THR A 86 25.68 3.35 -33.64
CA THR A 86 26.63 4.02 -34.55
C THR A 86 26.04 5.22 -35.30
N ASN A 87 24.74 5.22 -35.60
CA ASN A 87 24.11 6.32 -36.34
C ASN A 87 23.63 7.49 -35.46
N TRP A 88 23.78 7.36 -34.13
CA TRP A 88 23.38 8.35 -33.15
C TRP A 88 24.55 9.26 -32.76
N HIS A 89 24.24 10.38 -32.11
CA HIS A 89 25.26 11.31 -31.63
C HIS A 89 24.92 11.85 -30.24
N TRP A 90 25.92 11.89 -29.36
CA TRP A 90 25.77 12.62 -28.09
C TRP A 90 25.91 14.12 -28.33
N CYS A 91 24.98 14.90 -27.80
CA CYS A 91 25.11 16.35 -27.71
C CYS A 91 24.55 16.84 -26.37
N TYR A 92 24.61 18.15 -26.12
CA TYR A 92 23.91 18.76 -25.00
C TYR A 92 22.55 19.30 -25.44
N LEU A 93 21.61 19.44 -24.51
CA LEU A 93 20.33 20.05 -24.81
C LEU A 93 20.51 21.50 -25.29
N ASP A 94 21.55 22.19 -24.81
CA ASP A 94 21.94 23.48 -25.36
C ASP A 94 22.22 23.40 -26.85
N ASP A 95 22.82 22.33 -27.39
CA ASP A 95 23.14 22.24 -28.82
C ASP A 95 21.89 22.19 -29.71
N VAL A 96 20.79 21.63 -29.20
CA VAL A 96 19.58 21.39 -29.98
C VAL A 96 18.42 22.36 -29.71
N ALA A 97 18.51 23.18 -28.67
CA ALA A 97 17.42 24.06 -28.27
C ALA A 97 17.88 25.41 -27.72
N ALA A 98 17.08 26.45 -27.96
CA ALA A 98 17.17 27.72 -27.27
C ALA A 98 16.36 27.66 -25.96
N ILE A 99 17.01 27.91 -24.83
CA ILE A 99 16.39 27.72 -23.50
C ILE A 99 16.29 29.05 -22.76
N ALA A 100 15.15 29.34 -22.17
CA ALA A 100 14.94 30.51 -21.33
C ALA A 100 13.98 30.24 -20.17
N ARG A 101 14.12 31.02 -19.09
CA ARG A 101 13.16 31.00 -17.98
C ARG A 101 11.97 31.90 -18.27
N GLY A 102 10.80 31.47 -17.80
CA GLY A 102 9.62 32.31 -17.71
C GLY A 102 9.80 33.50 -16.76
N GLY A 103 8.80 34.39 -16.75
CA GLY A 103 8.86 35.62 -15.97
C GLY A 103 7.48 35.99 -15.45
N SER A 104 7.43 36.42 -14.18
CA SER A 104 6.19 36.88 -13.55
C SER A 104 6.22 38.40 -13.45
N PRO A 105 5.28 39.13 -14.07
CA PRO A 105 5.24 40.58 -14.00
C PRO A 105 4.87 41.00 -12.56
N ARG A 106 5.82 41.58 -11.81
CA ARG A 106 5.61 41.94 -10.40
C ARG A 106 5.28 43.43 -10.22
N PRO A 107 4.36 43.78 -9.29
CA PRO A 107 3.49 42.88 -8.51
C PRO A 107 2.41 42.18 -9.37
N ILE A 108 2.25 40.85 -9.24
CA ILE A 108 1.40 40.03 -10.13
C ILE A 108 -0.02 40.58 -10.28
N LYS A 109 -0.66 40.92 -9.15
CA LYS A 109 -2.04 41.42 -9.12
C LYS A 109 -2.27 42.67 -9.99
N SER A 110 -1.26 43.51 -10.18
CA SER A 110 -1.39 44.74 -10.98
C SER A 110 -1.50 44.47 -12.48
N TYR A 111 -1.01 43.30 -12.92
CA TYR A 111 -0.95 42.90 -14.32
C TYR A 111 -2.01 41.88 -14.71
N LEU A 112 -2.75 41.28 -13.76
CA LEU A 112 -3.86 40.40 -14.07
C LEU A 112 -5.03 41.16 -14.70
N THR A 113 -5.78 40.49 -15.57
CA THR A 113 -6.95 41.02 -16.24
C THR A 113 -7.92 39.91 -16.63
N ASP A 114 -9.21 40.21 -16.58
CA ASP A 114 -10.28 39.34 -17.08
C ASP A 114 -10.73 39.72 -18.50
N GLU A 115 -10.08 40.72 -19.12
CA GLU A 115 -10.41 41.17 -20.47
C GLU A 115 -10.17 40.05 -21.50
N PRO A 116 -11.09 39.79 -22.43
CA PRO A 116 -10.95 38.72 -23.43
C PRO A 116 -9.70 38.84 -24.31
N ASN A 117 -9.19 40.07 -24.50
CA ASN A 117 -7.98 40.37 -25.27
C ASN A 117 -6.69 40.36 -24.43
N GLY A 118 -6.77 40.03 -23.13
CA GLY A 118 -5.59 39.85 -22.29
C GLY A 118 -4.72 38.69 -22.80
N ILE A 119 -3.42 38.77 -22.58
CA ILE A 119 -2.47 37.73 -23.01
C ILE A 119 -2.61 36.51 -22.09
N PRO A 120 -2.86 35.30 -22.60
CA PRO A 120 -2.90 34.08 -21.79
C PRO A 120 -1.65 33.95 -20.91
N TRP A 121 -1.83 33.61 -19.63
CA TRP A 121 -0.73 33.47 -18.69
C TRP A 121 -0.65 32.04 -18.16
N ILE A 122 0.27 31.28 -18.74
CA ILE A 122 0.45 29.85 -18.49
C ILE A 122 1.21 29.66 -17.17
N LYS A 123 0.51 29.13 -16.17
CA LYS A 123 1.03 28.77 -14.85
C LYS A 123 1.18 27.26 -14.72
N ILE A 124 1.90 26.82 -13.69
CA ILE A 124 2.10 25.38 -13.40
C ILE A 124 0.75 24.67 -13.17
N GLY A 125 -0.21 25.35 -12.54
CA GLY A 125 -1.56 24.82 -12.31
C GLY A 125 -2.42 24.61 -13.55
N ASP A 126 -2.02 25.17 -14.70
CA ASP A 126 -2.72 24.93 -15.98
C ASP A 126 -2.28 23.61 -16.64
N SER A 127 -1.28 22.92 -16.07
CA SER A 127 -0.84 21.60 -16.52
C SER A 127 -1.49 20.48 -15.71
N THR A 128 -1.90 19.41 -16.38
CA THR A 128 -2.42 18.19 -15.74
C THR A 128 -1.39 17.08 -15.86
N ARG A 129 -1.01 16.45 -14.74
CA ARG A 129 -0.08 15.31 -14.77
C ARG A 129 -0.64 14.19 -15.66
N GLY A 130 0.20 13.68 -16.56
CA GLY A 130 -0.17 12.66 -17.54
C GLY A 130 -0.64 13.24 -18.88
N SER A 131 -0.95 14.54 -18.96
CA SER A 131 -1.14 15.21 -20.26
C SER A 131 0.21 15.51 -20.90
N ILE A 132 0.25 15.41 -22.23
CA ILE A 132 1.37 15.92 -23.04
C ILE A 132 1.20 17.41 -23.30
N TYR A 133 -0.05 17.87 -23.48
CA TYR A 133 -0.36 19.21 -23.97
C TYR A 133 -0.94 20.12 -22.88
N ILE A 134 -0.68 21.42 -23.02
CA ILE A 134 -1.36 22.51 -22.31
C ILE A 134 -2.23 23.24 -23.32
N ASP A 135 -3.54 23.09 -23.20
CA ASP A 135 -4.52 23.58 -24.18
C ASP A 135 -5.25 24.86 -23.74
N ASN A 136 -5.18 25.22 -22.46
CA ASN A 136 -5.89 26.37 -21.91
C ASN A 136 -5.11 26.99 -20.73
N THR A 137 -5.54 28.19 -20.33
CA THR A 137 -4.99 28.94 -19.19
C THR A 137 -6.13 29.52 -18.37
N ALA A 138 -6.02 29.47 -17.04
CA ALA A 138 -7.01 30.07 -16.16
C ALA A 138 -6.93 31.61 -16.10
N GLU A 139 -5.75 32.19 -16.27
CA GLU A 139 -5.51 33.63 -16.08
C GLU A 139 -4.91 34.29 -17.32
N ARG A 140 -5.11 35.61 -17.41
CA ARG A 140 -4.54 36.48 -18.44
C ARG A 140 -3.81 37.65 -17.80
N ILE A 141 -2.80 38.17 -18.50
CA ILE A 141 -2.10 39.41 -18.15
C ILE A 141 -2.34 40.51 -19.17
N LYS A 142 -2.27 41.76 -18.71
CA LYS A 142 -2.31 42.95 -19.56
C LYS A 142 -1.09 43.02 -20.46
N ALA A 143 -1.19 43.77 -21.56
CA ALA A 143 -0.12 43.91 -22.56
C ALA A 143 1.21 44.41 -21.97
N GLU A 144 1.17 45.31 -20.97
CA GLU A 144 2.36 45.84 -20.30
C GLU A 144 3.12 44.76 -19.51
N GLY A 145 2.44 43.66 -19.16
CA GLY A 145 3.05 42.50 -18.50
C GLY A 145 4.01 41.73 -19.40
N LEU A 146 3.86 41.82 -20.72
CA LEU A 146 4.69 41.11 -21.70
C LEU A 146 6.18 41.44 -21.53
N ALA A 147 6.52 42.71 -21.29
CA ALA A 147 7.90 43.16 -21.10
C ALA A 147 8.58 42.57 -19.85
N LYS A 148 7.79 42.02 -18.91
CA LYS A 148 8.26 41.38 -17.66
C LYS A 148 8.00 39.86 -17.65
N SER A 149 7.55 39.30 -18.76
CA SER A 149 7.26 37.88 -18.90
C SER A 149 7.93 37.31 -20.16
N ARG A 150 7.58 36.07 -20.52
CA ARG A 150 8.17 35.35 -21.64
C ARG A 150 7.04 34.83 -22.53
N LEU A 151 6.98 35.34 -23.74
CA LEU A 151 6.06 34.84 -24.76
C LEU A 151 6.53 33.47 -25.27
N VAL A 152 5.60 32.53 -25.32
CA VAL A 152 5.72 31.20 -25.94
C VAL A 152 4.65 31.06 -27.01
N VAL A 153 4.88 30.18 -27.97
CA VAL A 153 3.98 29.93 -29.10
C VAL A 153 3.58 28.45 -29.13
N PRO A 154 2.49 28.09 -29.83
CA PRO A 154 2.09 26.70 -29.98
C PRO A 154 3.24 25.82 -30.48
N GLY A 155 3.41 24.67 -29.83
CA GLY A 155 4.50 23.75 -30.08
C GLY A 155 5.79 24.05 -29.30
N ASP A 156 5.88 25.11 -28.49
CA ASP A 156 7.00 25.23 -27.56
C ASP A 156 6.95 24.13 -26.48
N LEU A 157 8.12 23.60 -26.13
CA LEU A 157 8.26 22.64 -25.03
C LEU A 157 8.52 23.40 -23.73
N LEU A 158 7.70 23.16 -22.72
CA LEU A 158 7.78 23.75 -21.39
C LEU A 158 8.24 22.70 -20.38
N LEU A 159 9.20 23.05 -19.54
CA LEU A 159 9.72 22.20 -18.47
C LEU A 159 9.48 22.89 -17.12
N SER A 160 8.81 22.19 -16.21
CA SER A 160 8.59 22.71 -14.85
C SER A 160 9.93 22.80 -14.09
N ASN A 161 10.16 23.92 -13.41
CA ASN A 161 11.40 24.16 -12.68
C ASN A 161 11.29 24.09 -11.15
N SER A 162 10.10 23.79 -10.60
CA SER A 162 9.80 23.90 -9.16
C SER A 162 8.88 22.78 -8.64
N MET A 163 7.61 23.05 -8.29
CA MET A 163 6.74 22.13 -7.52
C MET A 163 6.49 20.77 -8.22
N SER A 164 6.56 20.72 -9.54
CA SER A 164 6.61 19.48 -10.35
C SER A 164 7.86 19.48 -11.24
N PHE A 165 8.99 19.83 -10.66
CA PHE A 165 10.29 19.95 -11.31
C PHE A 165 10.58 18.78 -12.26
N GLY A 166 11.07 19.10 -13.46
CA GLY A 166 11.49 18.12 -14.46
C GLY A 166 10.36 17.52 -15.30
N PHE A 167 9.09 17.86 -15.06
CA PHE A 167 7.98 17.39 -15.91
C PHE A 167 7.82 18.26 -17.17
N PRO A 168 7.80 17.64 -18.37
CA PRO A 168 7.67 18.33 -19.65
C PRO A 168 6.21 18.46 -20.11
N TYR A 169 5.90 19.49 -20.90
CA TYR A 169 4.63 19.70 -21.59
C TYR A 169 4.83 20.45 -22.91
N ILE A 170 3.95 20.26 -23.89
CA ILE A 170 3.94 21.04 -25.13
C ILE A 170 2.76 22.02 -25.06
N THR A 171 3.01 23.32 -25.21
CA THR A 171 1.91 24.29 -25.19
C THR A 171 1.21 24.35 -26.55
N ASN A 172 -0.12 24.32 -26.58
CA ASN A 172 -0.93 24.69 -27.75
C ASN A 172 -1.43 26.14 -27.65
N VAL A 173 -1.06 26.83 -26.56
CA VAL A 173 -1.44 28.21 -26.27
C VAL A 173 -0.30 29.15 -26.62
N GLU A 174 -0.60 30.18 -27.40
CA GLU A 174 0.25 31.37 -27.49
C GLU A 174 0.01 32.25 -26.26
N GLY A 175 1.05 32.57 -25.50
CA GLY A 175 0.89 33.29 -24.26
C GLY A 175 2.18 33.53 -23.50
N CYS A 176 2.07 34.16 -22.34
CA CYS A 176 3.19 34.39 -21.44
C CYS A 176 3.31 33.26 -20.42
N ILE A 177 4.52 32.80 -20.09
CA ILE A 177 4.75 31.77 -19.07
C ILE A 177 5.20 32.35 -17.71
N HIS A 178 4.65 31.79 -16.64
CA HIS A 178 5.07 32.05 -15.25
C HIS A 178 6.56 31.73 -15.01
N ASP A 179 7.19 32.34 -14.01
CA ASP A 179 8.60 32.10 -13.63
C ASP A 179 8.92 30.68 -13.09
N GLY A 180 7.87 29.84 -13.01
CA GLY A 180 7.91 28.41 -12.69
C GLY A 180 8.22 27.50 -13.90
N TRP A 181 8.28 28.07 -15.10
CA TRP A 181 8.53 27.35 -16.35
C TRP A 181 9.91 27.69 -16.94
N LEU A 182 10.47 26.73 -17.67
CA LEU A 182 11.51 26.92 -18.66
C LEU A 182 10.90 26.64 -20.03
N VAL A 183 11.12 27.53 -21.00
CA VAL A 183 10.80 27.25 -22.41
C VAL A 183 12.04 26.70 -23.11
N ILE A 184 11.83 25.66 -23.91
CA ILE A 184 12.83 24.94 -24.68
C ILE A 184 12.33 24.98 -26.13
N ARG A 185 12.86 25.92 -26.90
CA ARG A 185 12.46 26.11 -28.30
C ARG A 185 13.46 25.44 -29.23
N THR A 186 12.96 24.58 -30.09
CA THR A 186 13.75 23.83 -31.06
C THR A 186 13.44 24.23 -32.50
N PRO A 187 14.34 23.94 -33.45
CA PRO A 187 14.02 24.02 -34.87
C PRO A 187 12.87 23.06 -35.23
N GLU A 188 11.79 23.61 -35.80
CA GLU A 188 10.47 22.94 -35.88
C GLU A 188 10.47 21.62 -36.67
N LYS A 189 11.38 21.47 -37.63
CA LYS A 189 11.43 20.32 -38.55
C LYS A 189 12.65 19.41 -38.37
N LEU A 190 13.54 19.73 -37.43
CA LEU A 190 14.79 18.99 -37.25
C LEU A 190 14.84 18.16 -35.97
N ILE A 191 13.88 18.36 -35.07
CA ILE A 191 13.79 17.57 -33.84
C ILE A 191 12.34 17.37 -33.43
N SER A 192 12.01 16.12 -33.11
CA SER A 192 10.68 15.76 -32.62
C SER A 192 10.51 16.25 -31.19
N LYS A 193 9.55 17.15 -30.98
CA LYS A 193 9.15 17.64 -29.64
C LYS A 193 8.69 16.49 -28.73
N LEU A 194 8.04 15.48 -29.32
CA LEU A 194 7.60 14.27 -28.62
C LEU A 194 8.77 13.34 -28.25
N PHE A 195 9.84 13.32 -29.05
CA PHE A 195 11.07 12.62 -28.66
C PHE A 195 11.73 13.31 -27.46
N LEU A 196 11.82 14.65 -27.45
CA LEU A 196 12.32 15.37 -26.27
C LEU A 196 11.42 15.19 -25.04
N TYR A 197 10.09 15.15 -25.22
CA TYR A 197 9.16 14.79 -24.16
C TYR A 197 9.46 13.39 -23.58
N THR A 198 9.66 12.39 -24.45
CA THR A 198 10.06 11.03 -24.08
C THR A 198 11.39 11.03 -23.31
N LEU A 199 12.39 11.77 -23.80
CA LEU A 199 13.70 11.91 -23.15
C LEU A 199 13.57 12.49 -21.74
N PHE A 200 12.80 13.56 -21.55
CA PHE A 200 12.63 14.18 -20.23
C PHE A 200 11.91 13.28 -19.22
N LEU A 201 11.08 12.34 -19.68
CA LEU A 201 10.45 11.34 -18.81
C LEU A 201 11.34 10.12 -18.51
N SER A 202 12.43 9.93 -19.25
CA SER A 202 13.37 8.82 -19.03
C SER A 202 14.14 8.96 -17.71
N GLU A 203 14.62 7.83 -17.17
CA GLU A 203 15.46 7.83 -15.97
C GLU A 203 16.79 8.58 -16.19
N HIS A 204 17.32 8.57 -17.42
CA HIS A 204 18.50 9.36 -17.80
C HIS A 204 18.34 10.85 -17.47
N ALA A 205 17.25 11.46 -17.96
CA ALA A 205 17.00 12.89 -17.72
C ALA A 205 16.62 13.17 -16.25
N LYS A 206 15.77 12.33 -15.66
CA LYS A 206 15.37 12.47 -14.25
C LYS A 206 16.57 12.43 -13.31
N ARG A 207 17.49 11.48 -13.51
CA ARG A 207 18.70 11.36 -12.71
C ARG A 207 19.60 12.58 -12.88
N SER A 208 19.83 13.01 -14.12
CA SER A 208 20.62 14.22 -14.41
C SER A 208 20.04 15.46 -13.72
N PHE A 209 18.71 15.64 -13.79
CA PHE A 209 18.05 16.76 -13.11
C PHE A 209 18.10 16.64 -11.59
N ALA A 210 17.92 15.45 -11.02
CA ALA A 210 18.01 15.21 -9.58
C ALA A 210 19.41 15.48 -9.02
N GLU A 211 20.46 15.00 -9.70
CA GLU A 211 21.85 15.27 -9.36
C GLU A 211 22.14 16.77 -9.45
N ALA A 212 21.69 17.43 -10.52
CA ALA A 212 21.83 18.87 -10.68
C ALA A 212 21.05 19.67 -9.61
N ALA A 213 19.97 19.14 -9.05
CA ALA A 213 19.18 19.77 -7.99
C ALA A 213 19.68 19.47 -6.57
N SER A 214 20.62 18.53 -6.40
CA SER A 214 21.16 18.15 -5.09
C SER A 214 21.93 19.31 -4.43
N GLY A 215 21.68 19.57 -3.13
CA GLY A 215 22.39 20.58 -2.34
C GLY A 215 21.61 21.83 -1.90
N ALA A 216 20.33 21.98 -2.24
CA ALA A 216 19.49 23.11 -1.80
C ALA A 216 18.25 22.66 -1.00
N VAL A 217 17.81 23.48 -0.02
CA VAL A 217 16.57 23.27 0.76
C VAL A 217 15.31 23.28 -0.14
N VAL A 218 15.40 23.88 -1.33
CA VAL A 218 14.38 23.89 -2.38
C VAL A 218 15.00 23.40 -3.68
N GLN A 219 14.47 22.30 -4.23
CA GLN A 219 14.88 21.77 -5.54
C GLN A 219 14.37 22.70 -6.66
N ASN A 220 15.28 23.47 -7.29
CA ASN A 220 14.93 24.36 -8.41
C ASN A 220 15.83 24.09 -9.62
N LEU A 221 15.22 23.99 -10.81
CA LEU A 221 15.92 23.80 -12.08
C LEU A 221 16.17 25.16 -12.72
N ASN A 222 17.41 25.59 -12.81
CA ASN A 222 17.71 26.79 -13.58
C ASN A 222 18.02 26.42 -15.04
N ALA A 223 17.93 27.40 -15.93
CA ALA A 223 18.16 27.17 -17.36
C ALA A 223 19.58 26.62 -17.64
N ASP A 224 20.58 27.00 -16.85
CA ASP A 224 21.96 26.53 -17.03
C ASP A 224 22.14 25.04 -16.72
N LYS A 225 21.43 24.52 -15.72
CA LYS A 225 21.39 23.09 -15.41
C LYS A 225 20.67 22.30 -16.50
N VAL A 226 19.57 22.83 -17.03
CA VAL A 226 18.83 22.17 -18.13
C VAL A 226 19.65 22.12 -19.41
N ARG A 227 20.41 23.18 -19.72
CA ARG A 227 21.34 23.21 -20.87
C ARG A 227 22.38 22.08 -20.84
N GLN A 228 22.75 21.60 -19.65
CA GLN A 228 23.76 20.57 -19.43
C GLN A 228 23.23 19.14 -19.60
N LEU A 229 21.91 18.94 -19.75
CA LEU A 229 21.39 17.60 -20.01
C LEU A 229 22.02 17.05 -21.30
N THR A 230 22.62 15.87 -21.20
CA THR A 230 23.12 15.15 -22.38
C THR A 230 21.96 14.52 -23.13
N VAL A 231 21.93 14.74 -24.44
CA VAL A 231 20.90 14.28 -25.36
C VAL A 231 21.50 13.21 -26.28
N PRO A 232 20.99 11.97 -26.23
CA PRO A 232 21.35 10.94 -27.20
C PRO A 232 20.51 11.18 -28.47
N LEU A 233 21.04 11.95 -29.42
CA LEU A 233 20.31 12.40 -30.61
C LEU A 233 20.26 11.27 -31.66
N PRO A 234 19.05 10.78 -32.03
CA PRO A 234 18.86 9.87 -33.16
C PRO A 234 18.71 10.66 -34.48
N PRO A 235 18.87 10.00 -35.63
CA PRO A 235 18.32 10.49 -36.90
C PRO A 235 16.85 10.92 -36.78
N LEU A 236 16.43 11.92 -37.56
CA LEU A 236 15.08 12.48 -37.45
C LEU A 236 13.99 11.44 -37.77
N ALA A 237 14.20 10.60 -38.79
CA ALA A 237 13.27 9.52 -39.12
C ALA A 237 13.14 8.51 -37.97
N GLU A 238 14.27 8.13 -37.36
CA GLU A 238 14.29 7.27 -36.18
C GLU A 238 13.58 7.91 -34.97
N GLN A 239 13.73 9.21 -34.71
CA GLN A 239 12.98 9.91 -33.66
C GLN A 239 11.47 9.71 -33.79
N HIS A 240 10.92 9.80 -35.01
CA HIS A 240 9.50 9.57 -35.26
C HIS A 240 9.11 8.10 -35.06
N ARG A 241 9.93 7.15 -35.52
CA ARG A 241 9.72 5.71 -35.28
C ARG A 241 9.72 5.37 -33.78
N ILE A 242 10.64 5.95 -33.02
CA ILE A 242 10.72 5.80 -31.55
C ILE A 242 9.43 6.30 -30.91
N VAL A 243 9.00 7.52 -31.22
CA VAL A 243 7.79 8.11 -30.63
C VAL A 243 6.55 7.26 -30.93
N ALA A 244 6.39 6.81 -32.17
CA ALA A 244 5.26 5.94 -32.55
C ALA A 244 5.27 4.62 -31.76
N LYS A 245 6.45 4.01 -31.56
CA LYS A 245 6.56 2.77 -30.79
C LYS A 245 6.35 2.99 -29.29
N VAL A 246 6.81 4.13 -28.73
CA VAL A 246 6.53 4.49 -27.33
C VAL A 246 5.03 4.63 -27.12
N ASP A 247 4.32 5.35 -28.01
CA ASP A 247 2.87 5.54 -27.92
C ASP A 247 2.12 4.20 -27.95
N GLU A 248 2.46 3.33 -28.90
CA GLU A 248 1.91 1.96 -29.01
C GLU A 248 2.08 1.16 -27.72
N LEU A 249 3.28 1.15 -27.13
CA LEU A 249 3.58 0.37 -25.92
C LEU A 249 2.98 1.01 -24.66
N MET A 250 2.87 2.33 -24.59
CA MET A 250 2.21 3.03 -23.48
C MET A 250 0.70 2.78 -23.50
N ALA A 251 0.07 2.81 -24.67
CA ALA A 251 -1.34 2.44 -24.83
C ALA A 251 -1.59 0.97 -24.48
N LEU A 252 -0.64 0.08 -24.79
CA LEU A 252 -0.70 -1.30 -24.34
C LEU A 252 -0.60 -1.38 -22.81
N CYS A 253 0.32 -0.65 -22.17
CA CYS A 253 0.39 -0.57 -20.70
C CYS A 253 -0.93 -0.09 -20.08
N ASP A 254 -1.59 0.92 -20.67
CA ASP A 254 -2.89 1.43 -20.19
C ASP A 254 -3.97 0.33 -20.22
N ARG A 255 -4.08 -0.41 -21.34
CA ARG A 255 -5.05 -1.52 -21.47
C ARG A 255 -4.80 -2.62 -20.44
N LEU A 256 -3.53 -2.93 -20.21
CA LEU A 256 -3.11 -3.95 -19.26
C LEU A 256 -3.42 -3.54 -17.81
N GLU A 257 -3.28 -2.26 -17.49
CA GLU A 257 -3.60 -1.68 -16.19
C GLU A 257 -5.11 -1.76 -15.91
N GLU A 258 -5.93 -1.39 -16.89
CA GLU A 258 -7.39 -1.46 -16.77
C GLU A 258 -7.89 -2.91 -16.71
N ALA A 259 -7.31 -3.83 -17.50
CA ALA A 259 -7.65 -5.25 -17.44
C ALA A 259 -7.33 -5.86 -16.06
N ARG A 260 -6.18 -5.52 -15.48
CA ARG A 260 -5.79 -5.94 -14.13
C ARG A 260 -6.78 -5.42 -13.10
N LYS A 261 -7.09 -4.12 -13.13
CA LYS A 261 -8.06 -3.48 -12.23
C LYS A 261 -9.43 -4.16 -12.30
N THR A 262 -9.96 -4.38 -13.50
CA THR A 262 -11.25 -5.06 -13.71
C THR A 262 -11.28 -6.47 -13.13
N ARG A 263 -10.19 -7.24 -13.33
CA ARG A 263 -10.06 -8.59 -12.79
C ARG A 263 -10.00 -8.57 -11.26
N GLU A 264 -9.28 -7.63 -10.67
CA GLU A 264 -9.20 -7.48 -9.21
C GLU A 264 -10.54 -7.10 -8.59
N GLU A 265 -11.27 -6.15 -9.18
CA GLU A 265 -12.62 -5.77 -8.73
C GLU A 265 -13.60 -6.95 -8.81
N THR A 266 -13.53 -7.74 -9.89
CA THR A 266 -14.38 -8.94 -10.05
C THR A 266 -14.08 -9.97 -8.96
N ARG A 267 -12.80 -10.16 -8.64
CA ARG A 267 -12.34 -11.07 -7.61
C ARG A 267 -12.74 -10.63 -6.20
N ASP A 268 -12.74 -9.33 -5.93
CA ASP A 268 -13.22 -8.77 -4.67
C ASP A 268 -14.72 -8.98 -4.49
N LYS A 269 -15.51 -8.74 -5.55
CA LYS A 269 -16.95 -9.01 -5.55
C LYS A 269 -17.25 -10.49 -5.32
N LEU A 270 -16.52 -11.38 -5.99
CA LEU A 270 -16.73 -12.84 -5.86
C LEU A 270 -16.34 -13.36 -4.47
N THR A 271 -15.23 -12.86 -3.90
CA THR A 271 -14.82 -13.18 -2.52
C THR A 271 -15.88 -12.70 -1.52
N ALA A 272 -16.30 -11.44 -1.62
CA ALA A 272 -17.30 -10.86 -0.73
C ALA A 272 -18.63 -11.61 -0.81
N ALA A 273 -19.12 -11.92 -2.02
CA ALA A 273 -20.35 -12.68 -2.22
C ALA A 273 -20.24 -14.11 -1.65
N SER A 274 -19.12 -14.79 -1.89
CA SER A 274 -18.90 -16.17 -1.40
C SER A 274 -18.89 -16.24 0.13
N LEU A 275 -18.26 -15.26 0.79
CA LEU A 275 -18.25 -15.17 2.25
C LEU A 275 -19.59 -14.71 2.82
N ALA A 276 -20.27 -13.76 2.16
CA ALA A 276 -21.57 -13.25 2.61
C ALA A 276 -22.63 -14.36 2.68
N ARG A 277 -22.65 -15.29 1.73
CA ARG A 277 -23.53 -16.48 1.74
C ARG A 277 -23.31 -17.42 2.93
N LEU A 278 -22.17 -17.35 3.63
CA LEU A 278 -21.94 -18.17 4.82
C LEU A 278 -22.62 -17.57 6.06
N THR A 279 -22.82 -16.25 6.06
CA THR A 279 -23.32 -15.49 7.20
C THR A 279 -24.66 -14.81 6.90
N ALA A 280 -25.30 -15.13 5.77
CA ALA A 280 -26.56 -14.50 5.40
C ALA A 280 -27.69 -14.97 6.34
N PRO A 281 -28.66 -14.10 6.68
CA PRO A 281 -29.72 -14.43 7.64
C PRO A 281 -30.58 -15.64 7.22
N ASP A 282 -30.73 -15.85 5.92
CA ASP A 282 -31.49 -16.93 5.28
C ASP A 282 -30.68 -18.22 5.08
N THR A 283 -29.39 -18.24 5.42
CA THR A 283 -28.58 -19.46 5.31
C THR A 283 -28.98 -20.48 6.37
N THR A 284 -29.71 -21.50 5.91
CA THR A 284 -30.19 -22.62 6.72
C THR A 284 -29.06 -23.56 7.15
N PRO A 285 -29.25 -24.39 8.20
CA PRO A 285 -28.33 -25.47 8.54
C PRO A 285 -28.08 -26.45 7.37
N GLU A 286 -29.05 -26.67 6.49
CA GLU A 286 -28.94 -27.57 5.35
C GLU A 286 -28.13 -26.97 4.19
N ASP A 287 -28.26 -25.66 3.93
CA ASP A 287 -27.52 -24.97 2.88
C ASP A 287 -26.05 -24.71 3.27
N PHE A 288 -25.82 -24.57 4.57
CA PHE A 288 -24.53 -24.14 5.11
C PHE A 288 -23.35 -25.04 4.70
N PRO A 289 -23.41 -26.39 4.82
CA PRO A 289 -22.31 -27.27 4.41
C PRO A 289 -21.91 -27.10 2.94
N ALA A 290 -22.88 -26.89 2.04
CA ALA A 290 -22.63 -26.68 0.62
C ALA A 290 -21.98 -25.31 0.37
N HIS A 291 -22.48 -24.25 1.00
CA HIS A 291 -21.89 -22.91 0.92
C HIS A 291 -20.46 -22.90 1.46
N ALA A 292 -20.22 -23.55 2.61
CA ALA A 292 -18.92 -23.67 3.25
C ALA A 292 -17.94 -24.43 2.37
N ARG A 293 -18.35 -25.58 1.80
CA ARG A 293 -17.51 -26.34 0.87
C ARG A 293 -17.09 -25.52 -0.34
N PHE A 294 -18.03 -24.87 -1.02
CA PHE A 294 -17.73 -24.01 -2.15
C PHE A 294 -16.77 -22.89 -1.78
N ALA A 295 -17.04 -22.19 -0.66
CA ALA A 295 -16.20 -21.08 -0.23
C ALA A 295 -14.77 -21.56 0.04
N LEU A 296 -14.63 -22.67 0.78
CA LEU A 296 -13.34 -23.29 1.14
C LEU A 296 -12.55 -23.78 -0.08
N GLU A 297 -13.21 -24.41 -1.05
CA GLU A 297 -12.59 -24.88 -2.30
C GLU A 297 -12.18 -23.71 -3.21
N ALA A 298 -12.97 -22.64 -3.24
CA ALA A 298 -12.68 -21.45 -4.03
C ALA A 298 -11.59 -20.56 -3.40
N LEU A 299 -11.28 -20.71 -2.10
CA LEU A 299 -10.34 -19.84 -1.39
C LEU A 299 -9.01 -19.64 -2.14
N PRO A 300 -8.30 -20.67 -2.60
CA PRO A 300 -6.99 -20.48 -3.23
C PRO A 300 -7.05 -19.66 -4.52
N ALA A 301 -8.17 -19.72 -5.26
CA ALA A 301 -8.39 -18.92 -6.45
C ALA A 301 -8.81 -17.47 -6.12
N LEU A 302 -9.55 -17.30 -5.03
CA LEU A 302 -10.12 -16.03 -4.59
C LEU A 302 -9.15 -15.21 -3.72
N THR A 303 -8.14 -15.81 -3.10
CA THR A 303 -7.13 -15.13 -2.27
C THR A 303 -5.83 -14.89 -3.04
N LYS A 304 -5.59 -13.64 -3.43
CA LYS A 304 -4.35 -13.15 -4.09
C LYS A 304 -3.79 -11.90 -3.43
N ARG A 305 -4.50 -11.34 -2.45
CA ARG A 305 -4.02 -10.20 -1.65
C ARG A 305 -4.17 -10.49 -0.16
N PRO A 306 -3.27 -9.97 0.70
CA PRO A 306 -3.34 -10.18 2.14
C PRO A 306 -4.62 -9.68 2.82
N ASP A 307 -5.25 -8.62 2.31
CA ASP A 307 -6.48 -8.04 2.86
C ASP A 307 -7.68 -9.01 2.82
N GLN A 308 -7.78 -9.80 1.75
CA GLN A 308 -8.84 -10.81 1.60
C GLN A 308 -8.71 -11.96 2.61
N ILE A 309 -7.47 -12.30 3.00
CA ILE A 309 -7.21 -13.33 4.02
C ILE A 309 -7.69 -12.86 5.38
N LYS A 310 -7.56 -11.56 5.70
CA LYS A 310 -8.09 -10.99 6.94
C LYS A 310 -9.61 -11.18 7.05
N THR A 311 -10.35 -10.90 5.98
CA THR A 311 -11.80 -11.10 5.93
C THR A 311 -12.16 -12.58 6.10
N LEU A 312 -11.44 -13.48 5.43
CA LEU A 312 -11.63 -14.92 5.59
C LEU A 312 -11.44 -15.39 7.04
N ARG A 313 -10.36 -14.96 7.71
CA ARG A 313 -10.12 -15.29 9.13
C ARG A 313 -11.29 -14.85 10.00
N GLN A 314 -11.81 -13.64 9.76
CA GLN A 314 -12.95 -13.12 10.50
C GLN A 314 -14.22 -13.93 10.25
N THR A 315 -14.47 -14.35 9.01
CA THR A 315 -15.59 -15.23 8.68
C THR A 315 -15.47 -16.58 9.37
N ILE A 316 -14.29 -17.22 9.36
CA ILE A 316 -14.07 -18.50 10.07
C ILE A 316 -14.42 -18.39 11.55
N LEU A 317 -13.96 -17.34 12.22
CA LEU A 317 -14.24 -17.11 13.65
C LEU A 317 -15.73 -16.84 13.88
N ASN A 318 -16.39 -16.08 12.99
CA ASN A 318 -17.83 -15.81 13.09
C ASN A 318 -18.65 -17.10 12.94
N LEU A 319 -18.26 -17.99 12.03
CA LEU A 319 -18.90 -19.30 11.86
C LEU A 319 -18.68 -20.22 13.05
N ALA A 320 -17.50 -20.17 13.66
CA ALA A 320 -17.17 -20.94 14.85
C ALA A 320 -18.11 -20.60 16.02
N VAL A 321 -18.30 -19.32 16.32
CA VAL A 321 -19.10 -18.88 17.49
C VAL A 321 -20.62 -18.93 17.25
N ARG A 322 -21.07 -19.07 16.00
CA ARG A 322 -22.48 -19.25 15.64
C ARG A 322 -22.88 -20.73 15.53
N GLY A 323 -21.96 -21.66 15.79
CA GLY A 323 -22.20 -23.09 15.65
C GLY A 323 -22.44 -23.55 14.22
N LYS A 324 -21.90 -22.81 13.24
CA LYS A 324 -22.01 -23.19 11.83
C LYS A 324 -20.74 -23.91 11.35
N LEU A 325 -19.61 -23.82 12.05
CA LEU A 325 -18.32 -24.31 11.52
C LEU A 325 -18.17 -25.84 11.48
N VAL A 326 -18.83 -26.57 12.38
CA VAL A 326 -18.75 -28.03 12.52
C VAL A 326 -20.16 -28.60 12.69
N GLU A 327 -20.33 -29.89 12.42
CA GLU A 327 -21.61 -30.59 12.64
C GLU A 327 -21.90 -30.77 14.14
N GLN A 328 -23.15 -30.56 14.54
CA GLN A 328 -23.65 -30.85 15.88
C GLN A 328 -23.85 -32.36 16.06
N ASP A 329 -23.46 -32.89 17.21
CA ASP A 329 -23.70 -34.28 17.59
C ASP A 329 -24.80 -34.31 18.66
N PRO A 330 -25.98 -34.91 18.39
CA PRO A 330 -27.07 -35.02 19.36
C PRO A 330 -26.70 -35.78 20.64
N GLU A 331 -25.66 -36.60 20.61
CA GLU A 331 -25.18 -37.39 21.76
C GLU A 331 -24.20 -36.61 22.66
N ASP A 332 -23.80 -35.40 22.26
CA ASP A 332 -22.95 -34.56 23.10
C ASP A 332 -23.70 -34.11 24.37
N GLU A 333 -23.01 -34.13 25.51
CA GLU A 333 -23.55 -33.58 26.76
C GLU A 333 -23.89 -32.08 26.59
N PRO A 334 -25.15 -31.65 26.82
CA PRO A 334 -25.55 -30.26 26.62
C PRO A 334 -24.72 -29.29 27.46
N ALA A 335 -24.44 -28.11 26.91
CA ALA A 335 -23.64 -27.09 27.58
C ALA A 335 -24.25 -26.59 28.92
N SER A 336 -25.56 -26.81 29.14
CA SER A 336 -26.23 -26.55 30.41
C SER A 336 -25.67 -27.40 31.56
N GLU A 337 -25.35 -28.68 31.30
CA GLU A 337 -24.77 -29.57 32.31
C GLU A 337 -23.35 -29.15 32.66
N LEU A 338 -22.56 -28.77 31.65
CA LEU A 338 -21.23 -28.19 31.84
C LEU A 338 -21.27 -26.94 32.75
N LEU A 339 -22.19 -26.00 32.51
CA LEU A 339 -22.35 -24.82 33.37
C LEU A 339 -22.74 -25.19 34.81
N GLN A 340 -23.58 -26.22 34.98
CA GLN A 340 -23.96 -26.70 36.30
C GLN A 340 -22.77 -27.28 37.06
N GLN A 341 -21.93 -28.08 36.39
CA GLN A 341 -20.68 -28.59 36.96
C GLN A 341 -19.74 -27.44 37.37
N ILE A 342 -19.57 -26.43 36.50
CA ILE A 342 -18.70 -25.27 36.78
C ILE A 342 -19.19 -24.50 37.99
N LYS A 343 -20.51 -24.32 38.11
CA LYS A 343 -21.13 -23.66 39.26
C LYS A 343 -20.83 -24.39 40.58
N VAL A 344 -20.78 -25.72 40.56
CA VAL A 344 -20.40 -26.52 41.73
C VAL A 344 -18.93 -26.30 42.09
N GLU A 345 -18.02 -26.36 41.11
CA GLU A 345 -16.59 -26.11 41.32
C GLU A 345 -16.35 -24.70 41.88
N GLN A 346 -16.95 -23.67 41.26
CA GLN A 346 -16.82 -22.29 41.73
C GLN A 346 -17.32 -22.12 43.16
N ALA A 347 -18.40 -22.80 43.56
CA ALA A 347 -18.89 -22.78 44.93
C ALA A 347 -17.89 -23.41 45.91
N VAL A 348 -17.20 -24.48 45.51
CA VAL A 348 -16.12 -25.11 46.30
C VAL A 348 -14.92 -24.15 46.43
N LEU A 349 -14.47 -23.55 45.33
CA LEU A 349 -13.36 -22.60 45.32
C LEU A 349 -13.65 -21.33 46.14
N ALA A 350 -14.89 -20.85 46.09
CA ALA A 350 -15.33 -19.70 46.88
C ALA A 350 -15.38 -20.02 48.38
N LYS A 351 -15.84 -21.23 48.77
CA LYS A 351 -15.79 -21.70 50.17
C LYS A 351 -14.34 -21.85 50.67
N ALA A 352 -13.43 -22.28 49.81
CA ALA A 352 -12.01 -22.41 50.10
C ALA A 352 -11.24 -21.07 50.08
N GLY A 353 -11.90 -19.93 49.82
CA GLY A 353 -11.26 -18.62 49.75
C GLY A 353 -10.34 -18.40 48.55
N LYS A 354 -10.32 -19.33 47.59
CA LYS A 354 -9.49 -19.27 46.37
C LYS A 354 -10.10 -18.40 45.27
N MET A 355 -11.40 -18.08 45.39
CA MET A 355 -12.16 -17.26 44.46
C MET A 355 -13.13 -16.34 45.23
N LYS A 356 -13.44 -15.17 44.67
CA LYS A 356 -14.56 -14.36 45.19
C LYS A 356 -15.89 -15.05 44.90
N LYS A 357 -16.87 -14.90 45.80
CA LYS A 357 -18.23 -15.38 45.56
C LYS A 357 -18.76 -14.77 44.25
N PRO A 358 -19.32 -15.58 43.33
CA PRO A 358 -19.88 -15.07 42.08
C PRO A 358 -20.97 -14.04 42.39
N LYS A 359 -20.98 -12.92 41.67
CA LYS A 359 -22.09 -11.97 41.74
C LYS A 359 -23.33 -12.63 41.15
N ARG A 360 -24.50 -12.35 41.72
CA ARG A 360 -25.77 -12.76 41.10
C ARG A 360 -25.99 -11.89 39.87
N LEU A 361 -25.96 -12.50 38.69
CA LEU A 361 -26.25 -11.84 37.42
C LEU A 361 -27.76 -11.94 37.13
N PRO A 362 -28.35 -10.96 36.41
CA PRO A 362 -29.75 -11.03 36.01
C PRO A 362 -30.00 -12.21 35.05
N ALA A 363 -31.24 -12.69 34.99
CA ALA A 363 -31.62 -13.67 33.98
C ALA A 363 -31.30 -13.15 32.57
N ILE A 364 -30.95 -14.05 31.66
CA ILE A 364 -30.76 -13.72 30.25
C ILE A 364 -32.14 -13.53 29.65
N ASP A 365 -32.38 -12.37 29.06
CA ASP A 365 -33.62 -12.09 28.34
C ASP A 365 -33.54 -12.71 26.94
N SER A 366 -34.45 -13.64 26.64
CA SER A 366 -34.50 -14.34 25.36
C SER A 366 -34.84 -13.41 24.18
N GLU A 367 -35.42 -12.25 24.42
CA GLU A 367 -35.69 -11.26 23.36
C GLU A 367 -34.46 -10.41 23.00
N LEU A 368 -33.43 -10.43 23.85
CA LEU A 368 -32.21 -9.63 23.70
C LEU A 368 -30.98 -10.48 23.31
N VAL A 369 -31.19 -11.75 22.96
CA VAL A 369 -30.09 -12.60 22.52
C VAL A 369 -29.66 -12.24 21.09
N PRO A 370 -28.35 -12.30 20.76
CA PRO A 370 -27.85 -11.87 19.46
C PRO A 370 -28.38 -12.68 18.27
N PHE A 371 -28.57 -13.98 18.45
CA PHE A 371 -29.05 -14.94 17.45
C PHE A 371 -29.56 -16.22 18.11
N GLU A 372 -30.28 -17.03 17.34
CA GLU A 372 -30.70 -18.37 17.79
C GLU A 372 -29.50 -19.32 17.87
N LEU A 373 -29.39 -20.04 18.99
CA LEU A 373 -28.33 -21.00 19.22
C LEU A 373 -28.69 -22.39 18.66
N PRO A 374 -27.70 -23.18 18.20
CA PRO A 374 -27.91 -24.59 17.90
C PRO A 374 -28.42 -25.38 19.11
N VAL A 375 -29.02 -26.55 18.85
CA VAL A 375 -29.42 -27.49 19.89
C VAL A 375 -28.21 -27.88 20.74
N GLY A 376 -28.39 -27.92 22.06
CA GLY A 376 -27.34 -28.26 23.02
C GLY A 376 -26.46 -27.10 23.47
N TRP A 377 -26.52 -25.95 22.80
CA TRP A 377 -25.80 -24.74 23.18
C TRP A 377 -26.59 -23.90 24.19
N VAL A 378 -25.88 -23.10 25.00
CA VAL A 378 -26.49 -22.15 25.95
C VAL A 378 -25.77 -20.82 25.94
N TRP A 379 -26.47 -19.75 26.28
CA TRP A 379 -25.83 -18.46 26.54
C TRP A 379 -25.20 -18.45 27.95
N ALA A 380 -23.94 -18.05 28.02
CA ALA A 380 -23.18 -17.89 29.26
C ALA A 380 -22.53 -16.49 29.34
N ARG A 381 -21.96 -16.14 30.49
CA ARG A 381 -21.14 -14.93 30.68
C ARG A 381 -19.78 -15.28 31.26
N PHE A 382 -18.76 -14.44 31.04
CA PHE A 382 -17.39 -14.72 31.51
C PHE A 382 -17.27 -15.12 33.00
N PRO A 383 -17.99 -14.48 33.96
CA PRO A 383 -17.92 -14.89 35.36
C PRO A 383 -18.44 -16.31 35.64
N GLU A 384 -19.26 -16.86 34.75
CA GLU A 384 -19.84 -18.21 34.86
C GLU A 384 -18.89 -19.30 34.33
N LEU A 385 -17.80 -18.91 33.66
CA LEU A 385 -16.87 -19.81 32.97
C LEU A 385 -15.55 -20.03 33.72
N GLY A 386 -15.33 -19.33 34.83
CA GLY A 386 -14.09 -19.45 35.62
C GLY A 386 -13.76 -18.21 36.44
N ILE A 387 -12.48 -18.05 36.81
CA ILE A 387 -12.01 -16.88 37.56
C ILE A 387 -11.84 -15.71 36.59
N PHE A 388 -12.71 -14.72 36.72
CA PHE A 388 -12.73 -13.55 35.85
C PHE A 388 -12.42 -12.26 36.63
N GLY A 389 -11.44 -11.47 36.19
CA GLY A 389 -11.10 -10.23 36.89
C GLY A 389 -9.95 -9.43 36.30
N ARG A 390 -9.74 -8.21 36.82
CA ARG A 390 -8.64 -7.33 36.41
C ARG A 390 -7.31 -7.74 37.02
N GLY A 391 -6.23 -7.45 36.29
CA GLY A 391 -4.89 -7.42 36.84
C GLY A 391 -4.72 -6.35 37.93
N LYS A 392 -3.52 -6.30 38.53
CA LYS A 392 -3.23 -5.42 39.67
C LYS A 392 -1.90 -4.69 39.48
N SER A 393 -1.95 -3.37 39.51
CA SER A 393 -0.77 -2.50 39.65
C SER A 393 -1.16 -1.28 40.51
N LYS A 394 -0.93 -1.39 41.81
CA LYS A 394 -1.30 -0.45 42.88
C LYS A 394 -0.26 0.65 43.12
N HIS A 395 1.03 0.37 42.98
CA HIS A 395 2.11 1.34 43.25
C HIS A 395 2.00 2.59 42.36
N ARG A 396 2.37 3.75 42.90
CA ARG A 396 2.37 5.03 42.19
C ARG A 396 3.70 5.76 42.48
N PRO A 397 4.43 6.22 41.44
CA PRO A 397 4.12 6.12 40.01
C PRO A 397 4.25 4.69 39.47
N ARG A 398 3.50 4.33 38.42
CA ARG A 398 3.46 2.94 37.90
C ARG A 398 4.75 2.48 37.24
N ASN A 399 5.59 3.43 36.79
CA ASN A 399 6.86 3.22 36.12
C ASN A 399 8.06 3.39 37.06
N ASP A 400 7.85 3.33 38.38
CA ASP A 400 8.93 3.42 39.36
C ASP A 400 9.96 2.29 39.15
N PRO A 401 11.25 2.61 38.89
CA PRO A 401 12.29 1.61 38.66
C PRO A 401 12.40 0.56 39.78
N ALA A 402 12.05 0.92 41.02
CA ALA A 402 12.10 0.01 42.17
C ALA A 402 11.24 -1.26 41.99
N LEU A 403 10.22 -1.23 41.11
CA LEU A 403 9.38 -2.39 40.81
C LEU A 403 9.98 -3.35 39.76
N TYR A 404 10.94 -2.86 38.96
CA TYR A 404 11.39 -3.52 37.72
C TYR A 404 12.89 -3.84 37.72
N SER A 405 13.71 -3.16 38.52
CA SER A 405 15.15 -3.43 38.62
C SER A 405 15.39 -4.91 38.92
N ASP A 406 16.19 -5.55 38.08
CA ASP A 406 16.51 -6.99 38.09
C ASP A 406 15.28 -7.92 38.09
N GLY A 407 14.17 -7.44 37.54
CA GLY A 407 12.90 -8.15 37.47
C GLY A 407 12.99 -9.43 36.63
N LYS A 408 12.36 -10.50 37.14
CA LYS A 408 12.30 -11.82 36.49
C LYS A 408 10.87 -12.33 36.31
N ILE A 409 9.90 -11.67 36.93
CA ILE A 409 8.51 -12.10 36.95
C ILE A 409 7.79 -11.40 35.79
N PRO A 410 7.29 -12.12 34.78
CA PRO A 410 6.71 -11.48 33.60
C PRO A 410 5.56 -10.55 33.95
N PHE A 411 5.57 -9.33 33.40
CA PHE A 411 4.53 -8.32 33.54
C PHE A 411 3.98 -7.92 32.17
N VAL A 412 2.94 -8.64 31.74
CA VAL A 412 2.32 -8.51 30.42
C VAL A 412 1.55 -7.20 30.33
N GLN A 413 1.91 -6.37 29.35
CA GLN A 413 1.24 -5.10 29.07
C GLN A 413 0.23 -5.21 27.92
N THR A 414 -0.60 -4.19 27.73
CA THR A 414 -1.59 -4.13 26.64
C THR A 414 -0.95 -4.23 25.26
N GLY A 415 0.29 -3.77 25.09
CA GLY A 415 1.04 -3.93 23.85
C GLY A 415 1.46 -5.38 23.59
N ASP A 416 1.78 -6.15 24.63
CA ASP A 416 2.17 -7.56 24.50
C ASP A 416 0.97 -8.40 24.07
N VAL A 417 -0.21 -8.15 24.67
CA VAL A 417 -1.46 -8.80 24.27
C VAL A 417 -1.79 -8.49 22.80
N ALA A 418 -1.72 -7.22 22.39
CA ALA A 418 -2.06 -6.80 21.02
C ALA A 418 -1.14 -7.42 19.94
N ARG A 419 0.13 -7.67 20.25
CA ARG A 419 1.09 -8.29 19.32
C ARG A 419 1.07 -9.81 19.35
N SER A 420 0.40 -10.42 20.33
CA SER A 420 0.45 -11.86 20.60
C SER A 420 -0.15 -12.74 19.50
N LYS A 421 -1.07 -12.18 18.68
CA LYS A 421 -1.87 -12.96 17.73
C LYS A 421 -2.53 -14.19 18.38
N GLY A 422 -2.91 -14.09 19.66
CA GLY A 422 -3.67 -15.08 20.41
C GLY A 422 -2.89 -15.92 21.40
N LEU A 423 -1.57 -15.95 21.29
CA LEU A 423 -0.71 -16.66 22.23
C LEU A 423 0.40 -15.73 22.70
N ILE A 424 0.39 -15.43 23.98
CA ILE A 424 1.37 -14.55 24.61
C ILE A 424 2.56 -15.41 25.04
N THR A 425 3.61 -15.40 24.20
CA THR A 425 4.83 -16.20 24.38
C THR A 425 6.01 -15.40 24.94
N SER A 426 5.87 -14.08 25.06
CA SER A 426 6.88 -13.21 25.68
C SER A 426 6.24 -11.99 26.36
N SER A 427 7.01 -11.33 27.23
CA SER A 427 6.66 -10.09 27.92
C SER A 427 7.74 -9.04 27.68
N THR A 428 7.35 -7.77 27.53
CA THR A 428 8.31 -6.66 27.39
C THR A 428 8.76 -6.06 28.71
N SER A 429 8.08 -6.40 29.80
CA SER A 429 8.38 -5.91 31.15
C SER A 429 8.39 -7.04 32.16
N PHE A 430 9.19 -6.89 33.22
CA PHE A 430 9.35 -7.88 34.28
C PHE A 430 9.37 -7.19 35.64
N TYR A 431 8.53 -7.67 36.56
CA TYR A 431 8.57 -7.28 37.96
C TYR A 431 9.67 -8.03 38.73
N ASN A 432 10.18 -7.37 39.76
CA ASN A 432 10.88 -8.03 40.86
C ASN A 432 9.90 -8.36 42.00
N ASP A 433 10.40 -8.82 43.15
CA ASP A 433 9.55 -9.21 44.29
C ASP A 433 8.71 -8.04 44.85
N VAL A 434 9.23 -6.81 44.80
CA VAL A 434 8.48 -5.61 45.20
C VAL A 434 7.33 -5.35 44.23
N GLY A 435 7.59 -5.51 42.93
CA GLY A 435 6.58 -5.45 41.87
C GLY A 435 5.48 -6.51 42.03
N LEU A 436 5.85 -7.76 42.36
CA LEU A 436 4.91 -8.85 42.59
C LEU A 436 4.05 -8.63 43.84
N ALA A 437 4.64 -8.14 44.94
CA ALA A 437 3.94 -7.94 46.21
C ALA A 437 2.72 -7.00 46.11
N GLN A 438 2.75 -6.05 45.16
CA GLN A 438 1.64 -5.13 44.89
C GLN A 438 0.71 -5.59 43.75
N SER A 439 1.06 -6.69 43.07
CA SER A 439 0.36 -7.24 41.90
C SER A 439 -0.38 -8.54 42.22
N MET A 440 -0.63 -9.36 41.20
CA MET A 440 -1.21 -10.68 41.27
C MET A 440 -0.67 -11.52 40.12
N LEU A 441 -0.18 -12.71 40.45
CA LEU A 441 0.28 -13.68 39.45
C LEU A 441 -0.92 -14.46 38.92
N TRP A 442 -1.02 -14.54 37.60
CA TRP A 442 -2.01 -15.32 36.88
C TRP A 442 -1.34 -16.53 36.24
N PRO A 443 -1.96 -17.72 36.29
CA PRO A 443 -1.35 -18.94 35.77
C PRO A 443 -1.30 -18.94 34.23
N ARG A 444 -0.38 -19.73 33.68
CA ARG A 444 -0.40 -20.17 32.28
C ARG A 444 -1.80 -20.68 31.90
N GLY A 445 -2.23 -20.39 30.68
CA GLY A 445 -3.57 -20.70 30.18
C GLY A 445 -4.62 -19.63 30.47
N THR A 446 -4.31 -18.59 31.26
CA THR A 446 -5.19 -17.44 31.45
C THR A 446 -5.36 -16.69 30.12
N MET A 447 -6.60 -16.46 29.69
CA MET A 447 -6.90 -15.56 28.57
C MET A 447 -6.90 -14.11 29.07
N CYS A 448 -6.12 -13.26 28.41
CA CYS A 448 -6.06 -11.82 28.65
C CYS A 448 -6.95 -11.06 27.65
N ILE A 449 -7.62 -10.00 28.10
CA ILE A 449 -8.41 -9.07 27.29
C ILE A 449 -8.02 -7.64 27.68
N THR A 450 -7.69 -6.78 26.71
CA THR A 450 -7.37 -5.37 26.95
C THR A 450 -8.63 -4.50 27.03
N ILE A 451 -8.65 -3.54 27.96
CA ILE A 451 -9.82 -2.66 28.18
C ILE A 451 -9.50 -1.15 28.16
N ALA A 452 -8.27 -0.75 27.83
CA ALA A 452 -7.87 0.66 27.77
C ALA A 452 -7.20 1.01 26.44
N ALA A 453 -5.90 0.70 26.31
CA ALA A 453 -5.22 0.73 25.03
C ALA A 453 -5.45 -0.58 24.28
N ASN A 454 -5.53 -0.53 22.95
CA ASN A 454 -5.72 -1.69 22.09
C ASN A 454 -7.00 -2.48 22.41
N ILE A 455 -8.11 -1.78 22.64
CA ILE A 455 -9.38 -2.30 23.17
C ILE A 455 -9.80 -3.64 22.53
N ALA A 456 -10.16 -4.61 23.38
CA ALA A 456 -10.60 -5.96 23.03
C ALA A 456 -9.58 -6.83 22.27
N ASP A 457 -8.31 -6.44 22.23
CA ASP A 457 -7.25 -7.40 21.92
C ASP A 457 -7.18 -8.49 22.99
N SER A 458 -6.91 -9.71 22.55
CA SER A 458 -6.85 -10.88 23.42
C SER A 458 -5.68 -11.80 23.07
N GLY A 459 -5.31 -12.60 24.05
CA GLY A 459 -4.30 -13.64 23.91
C GLY A 459 -4.20 -14.49 25.17
N ILE A 460 -3.75 -15.73 25.01
CA ILE A 460 -3.63 -16.71 26.09
C ILE A 460 -2.19 -16.72 26.59
N LEU A 461 -2.00 -16.67 27.91
CA LEU A 461 -0.68 -16.77 28.52
C LEU A 461 -0.06 -18.15 28.30
N ASP A 462 1.17 -18.20 27.76
CA ASP A 462 1.96 -19.43 27.69
C ASP A 462 2.90 -19.62 28.91
N PHE A 463 2.87 -18.69 29.86
CA PHE A 463 3.64 -18.69 31.11
C PHE A 463 2.88 -17.93 32.20
N ASP A 464 3.24 -18.14 33.47
CA ASP A 464 2.67 -17.39 34.59
C ASP A 464 3.08 -15.92 34.53
N ALA A 465 2.14 -15.00 34.65
CA ALA A 465 2.41 -13.58 34.49
C ALA A 465 1.55 -12.68 35.39
N CYS A 466 2.10 -11.53 35.76
CA CYS A 466 1.34 -10.40 36.26
C CYS A 466 0.85 -9.54 35.07
N PHE A 467 -0.22 -8.76 35.25
CA PHE A 467 -0.63 -7.74 34.28
C PHE A 467 -1.36 -6.57 34.98
N PRO A 468 -1.42 -5.38 34.36
CA PRO A 468 -2.02 -4.18 34.96
C PRO A 468 -3.55 -4.28 35.02
N ASP A 469 -4.18 -3.31 35.68
CA ASP A 469 -5.63 -3.16 35.77
C ASP A 469 -6.33 -2.80 34.43
N SER A 470 -5.55 -2.48 33.39
CA SER A 470 -5.99 -2.29 32.01
C SER A 470 -6.10 -3.61 31.21
N VAL A 471 -5.76 -4.75 31.83
CA VAL A 471 -5.93 -6.09 31.28
C VAL A 471 -6.84 -6.90 32.22
N VAL A 472 -7.78 -7.63 31.62
CA VAL A 472 -8.72 -8.53 32.29
C VAL A 472 -8.33 -9.96 31.97
N GLY A 473 -8.27 -10.82 32.98
CA GLY A 473 -7.99 -12.24 32.86
C GLY A 473 -9.23 -13.11 33.03
N LEU A 474 -9.30 -14.18 32.24
CA LEU A 474 -10.14 -15.36 32.48
C LEU A 474 -9.22 -16.56 32.73
N VAL A 475 -9.26 -17.12 33.93
CA VAL A 475 -8.78 -18.50 34.19
C VAL A 475 -9.99 -19.42 33.98
N PRO A 476 -10.02 -20.25 32.93
CA PRO A 476 -11.12 -21.17 32.71
C PRO A 476 -11.31 -22.13 33.90
N ALA A 477 -12.55 -22.56 34.14
CA ALA A 477 -12.86 -23.66 35.04
C ALA A 477 -12.12 -24.96 34.65
N SER A 478 -11.91 -25.88 35.60
CA SER A 478 -11.06 -27.05 35.37
C SER A 478 -11.57 -28.04 34.32
N MET A 479 -12.85 -27.94 33.95
CA MET A 479 -13.49 -28.72 32.89
C MET A 479 -13.04 -28.31 31.49
N PHE A 480 -12.47 -27.11 31.34
CA PHE A 480 -11.96 -26.65 30.04
C PHE A 480 -10.48 -27.00 29.92
N ASP A 481 -10.12 -27.69 28.84
CA ASP A 481 -8.72 -27.96 28.50
C ASP A 481 -7.94 -26.71 28.07
N SER A 482 -8.67 -25.68 27.59
CA SER A 482 -8.06 -24.46 27.05
C SER A 482 -9.03 -23.29 27.01
N ALA A 483 -8.49 -22.06 27.04
CA ALA A 483 -9.23 -20.84 26.81
C ALA A 483 -9.44 -20.49 25.32
N LYS A 484 -8.96 -21.32 24.38
CA LYS A 484 -8.95 -21.03 22.92
C LYS A 484 -10.32 -20.65 22.37
N TYR A 485 -11.38 -21.38 22.73
CA TYR A 485 -12.72 -21.05 22.26
C TYR A 485 -13.14 -19.63 22.66
N PHE A 486 -12.87 -19.23 23.91
CA PHE A 486 -13.18 -17.90 24.41
C PHE A 486 -12.32 -16.80 23.75
N GLU A 487 -11.09 -17.12 23.38
CA GLU A 487 -10.21 -16.21 22.63
C GLU A 487 -10.76 -15.96 21.23
N TYR A 488 -11.19 -17.00 20.52
CA TYR A 488 -11.88 -16.88 19.23
C TYR A 488 -13.17 -16.08 19.34
N PHE A 489 -13.91 -16.27 20.43
CA PHE A 489 -15.09 -15.46 20.72
C PHE A 489 -14.74 -13.99 20.90
N ILE A 490 -13.74 -13.64 21.71
CA ILE A 490 -13.34 -12.23 21.88
C ILE A 490 -12.87 -11.62 20.57
N ARG A 491 -12.14 -12.35 19.72
CA ARG A 491 -11.78 -11.87 18.38
C ARG A 491 -13.00 -11.59 17.50
N THR A 492 -14.00 -12.46 17.55
CA THR A 492 -15.26 -12.26 16.81
C THR A 492 -16.02 -11.07 17.35
N ALA A 493 -16.20 -11.02 18.67
CA ALA A 493 -16.87 -9.93 19.36
C ALA A 493 -16.13 -8.62 19.17
N LYS A 494 -14.79 -8.58 19.06
CA LYS A 494 -14.06 -7.33 18.77
C LYS A 494 -14.53 -6.66 17.47
N ALA A 495 -14.85 -7.45 16.44
CA ALA A 495 -15.35 -6.93 15.17
C ALA A 495 -16.78 -6.36 15.30
N ASN A 496 -17.63 -6.98 16.12
CA ASN A 496 -19.05 -6.63 16.29
C ASN A 496 -19.48 -6.66 17.76
N LEU A 497 -18.81 -5.90 18.64
CA LEU A 497 -18.98 -6.09 20.09
C LEU A 497 -20.40 -5.76 20.56
N PHE A 498 -21.04 -4.84 19.85
CA PHE A 498 -22.42 -4.42 20.08
C PHE A 498 -23.46 -5.49 19.75
N GLU A 499 -23.10 -6.49 18.94
CA GLU A 499 -23.96 -7.65 18.73
C GLU A 499 -24.09 -8.45 20.03
N PHE A 500 -23.02 -8.53 20.84
CA PHE A 500 -22.94 -9.38 22.03
C PHE A 500 -23.04 -8.62 23.37
N ALA A 501 -23.11 -7.28 23.34
CA ALA A 501 -23.08 -6.42 24.51
C ALA A 501 -24.17 -5.32 24.47
N PRO A 502 -24.61 -4.79 25.62
CA PRO A 502 -25.63 -3.74 25.68
C PRO A 502 -25.26 -2.48 24.87
N ALA A 503 -26.27 -1.79 24.31
CA ALA A 503 -26.12 -0.62 23.42
C ALA A 503 -25.29 0.55 24.01
N THR A 504 -25.15 0.63 25.34
CA THR A 504 -24.37 1.66 26.04
C THR A 504 -22.85 1.48 25.93
N ALA A 505 -22.34 0.39 25.33
CA ALA A 505 -20.93 0.06 25.23
C ALA A 505 -20.09 0.95 24.27
N GLN A 506 -20.71 1.92 23.57
CA GLN A 506 -20.12 2.65 22.43
C GLN A 506 -18.81 3.41 22.68
N LYS A 507 -18.42 3.69 23.93
CA LYS A 507 -17.31 4.62 24.21
C LYS A 507 -16.22 4.13 25.19
N ASN A 508 -16.39 2.99 25.88
CA ASN A 508 -15.38 2.49 26.82
C ASN A 508 -15.65 1.04 27.28
N ILE A 509 -14.89 0.04 26.79
CA ILE A 509 -14.96 -1.33 27.35
C ILE A 509 -14.36 -1.32 28.75
N ASN A 510 -15.06 -1.92 29.70
CA ASN A 510 -14.55 -2.12 31.05
C ASN A 510 -14.97 -3.48 31.59
N LEU A 511 -14.39 -3.90 32.72
CA LEU A 511 -14.73 -5.18 33.37
C LEU A 511 -16.25 -5.39 33.53
N GLY A 512 -17.01 -4.36 33.93
CA GLY A 512 -18.45 -4.49 34.14
C GLY A 512 -19.21 -4.79 32.85
N ILE A 513 -18.79 -4.24 31.71
CA ILE A 513 -19.36 -4.58 30.40
C ILE A 513 -19.00 -6.03 30.03
N LEU A 514 -17.74 -6.43 30.20
CA LEU A 514 -17.31 -7.80 29.91
C LEU A 514 -18.03 -8.82 30.81
N GLU A 515 -18.33 -8.49 32.07
CA GLU A 515 -19.16 -9.33 32.96
C GLU A 515 -20.57 -9.59 32.40
N THR A 516 -21.07 -8.76 31.48
CA THR A 516 -22.43 -8.89 30.89
C THR A 516 -22.47 -9.47 29.48
N VAL A 517 -21.32 -9.60 28.80
CA VAL A 517 -21.24 -10.12 27.43
C VAL A 517 -21.82 -11.53 27.35
N LEU A 518 -22.72 -11.74 26.40
CA LEU A 518 -23.33 -13.05 26.12
C LEU A 518 -22.41 -13.87 25.23
N ILE A 519 -21.97 -15.01 25.75
CA ILE A 519 -21.06 -15.95 25.12
C ILE A 519 -21.88 -17.17 24.69
N PRO A 520 -21.88 -17.53 23.40
CA PRO A 520 -22.53 -18.76 22.95
C PRO A 520 -21.64 -19.93 23.40
N LEU A 521 -22.11 -20.77 24.31
CA LEU A 521 -21.35 -21.89 24.86
C LEU A 521 -21.83 -23.22 24.23
N PRO A 522 -20.99 -23.90 23.43
CA PRO A 522 -21.27 -25.23 22.90
C PRO A 522 -21.06 -26.32 23.96
N PRO A 523 -21.57 -27.55 23.73
CA PRO A 523 -21.07 -28.75 24.39
C PRO A 523 -19.54 -28.83 24.41
N LEU A 524 -18.95 -29.40 25.45
CA LEU A 524 -17.48 -29.45 25.60
C LEU A 524 -16.81 -30.22 24.45
N ALA A 525 -17.42 -31.34 24.02
CA ALA A 525 -16.94 -32.12 22.89
C ALA A 525 -16.98 -31.30 21.58
N GLU A 526 -18.07 -30.56 21.34
CA GLU A 526 -18.17 -29.67 20.18
C GLU A 526 -17.16 -28.52 20.24
N GLN A 527 -16.87 -27.93 21.42
CA GLN A 527 -15.82 -26.92 21.57
C GLN A 527 -14.46 -27.45 21.07
N HIS A 528 -14.11 -28.71 21.37
CA HIS A 528 -12.88 -29.32 20.88
C HIS A 528 -12.88 -29.48 19.35
N ARG A 529 -14.00 -29.91 18.77
CA ARG A 529 -14.16 -30.01 17.30
C ARG A 529 -14.04 -28.64 16.63
N ILE A 530 -14.68 -27.59 17.20
CA ILE A 530 -14.57 -26.21 16.73
C ILE A 530 -13.12 -25.74 16.78
N VAL A 531 -12.44 -25.89 17.92
CA VAL A 531 -11.05 -25.42 18.08
C VAL A 531 -10.12 -26.09 17.08
N ALA A 532 -10.21 -27.41 16.92
CA ALA A 532 -9.41 -28.15 15.96
C ALA A 532 -9.65 -27.66 14.52
N LYS A 533 -10.91 -27.38 14.16
CA LYS A 533 -11.27 -26.90 12.82
C LYS A 533 -10.79 -25.47 12.56
N VAL A 534 -10.94 -24.56 13.54
CA VAL A 534 -10.43 -23.19 13.45
C VAL A 534 -8.92 -23.20 13.28
N ASP A 535 -8.18 -23.96 14.11
CA ASP A 535 -6.72 -24.06 14.01
C ASP A 535 -6.28 -24.57 12.63
N ALA A 536 -6.94 -25.60 12.09
CA ALA A 536 -6.63 -26.13 10.76
C ALA A 536 -6.85 -25.10 9.64
N LEU A 537 -7.95 -24.33 9.70
CA LEU A 537 -8.28 -23.29 8.72
C LEU A 537 -7.40 -22.05 8.87
N MET A 538 -7.03 -21.67 10.09
CA MET A 538 -6.09 -20.57 10.34
C MET A 538 -4.69 -20.92 9.81
N ALA A 539 -4.23 -22.16 9.99
CA ALA A 539 -2.99 -22.63 9.40
C ALA A 539 -3.03 -22.64 7.87
N LEU A 540 -4.20 -22.92 7.26
CA LEU A 540 -4.37 -22.75 5.82
C LEU A 540 -4.26 -21.28 5.40
N CYS A 541 -4.89 -20.36 6.13
CA CYS A 541 -4.77 -18.93 5.90
C CYS A 541 -3.31 -18.46 5.99
N ASP A 542 -2.55 -18.94 6.99
CA ASP A 542 -1.13 -18.64 7.15
C ASP A 542 -0.31 -19.13 5.95
N ARG A 543 -0.58 -20.35 5.46
CA ARG A 543 0.09 -20.89 4.26
C ARG A 543 -0.24 -20.08 3.00
N LEU A 544 -1.49 -19.66 2.83
CA LEU A 544 -1.90 -18.82 1.72
C LEU A 544 -1.19 -17.46 1.77
N GLU A 545 -1.14 -16.83 2.94
CA GLU A 545 -0.48 -15.53 3.13
C GLU A 545 1.03 -15.61 2.86
N ALA A 546 1.69 -16.68 3.32
CA ALA A 546 3.09 -16.95 3.02
C ALA A 546 3.32 -17.17 1.51
N ALA A 547 2.48 -17.99 0.86
CA ALA A 547 2.59 -18.27 -0.57
C ALA A 547 2.44 -17.01 -1.43
N LEU A 548 1.53 -16.10 -1.07
CA LEU A 548 1.37 -14.81 -1.75
C LEU A 548 2.61 -13.94 -1.60
N THR A 549 3.14 -13.83 -0.38
CA THR A 549 4.37 -13.06 -0.10
C THR A 549 5.55 -13.59 -0.90
N THR A 550 5.71 -14.91 -0.97
CA THR A 550 6.77 -15.55 -1.77
C THR A 550 6.57 -15.28 -3.26
N ALA A 551 5.35 -15.46 -3.78
CA ALA A 551 5.05 -15.22 -5.19
C ALA A 551 5.32 -13.77 -5.61
N ASP A 552 4.94 -12.79 -4.78
CA ASP A 552 5.19 -11.37 -5.05
C ASP A 552 6.69 -11.03 -5.05
N THR A 553 7.44 -11.62 -4.11
CA THR A 553 8.91 -11.48 -4.07
C THR A 553 9.54 -12.07 -5.33
N THR A 554 9.20 -13.32 -5.68
CA THR A 554 9.74 -13.99 -6.87
C THR A 554 9.42 -13.23 -8.15
N ARG A 555 8.19 -12.74 -8.31
CA ARG A 555 7.80 -11.94 -9.47
C ARG A 555 8.54 -10.61 -9.55
N THR A 556 8.77 -9.95 -8.41
CA THR A 556 9.53 -8.71 -8.35
C THR A 556 10.99 -8.93 -8.79
N CYS A 557 11.63 -9.98 -8.30
CA CYS A 557 13.00 -10.34 -8.70
C CYS A 557 13.08 -10.78 -10.17
N LEU A 558 12.11 -11.56 -10.67
CA LEU A 558 12.06 -11.94 -12.07
C LEU A 558 11.91 -10.71 -12.98
N LEU A 559 11.03 -9.77 -12.61
CA LEU A 559 10.89 -8.51 -13.31
C LEU A 559 12.19 -7.70 -13.30
N GLU A 560 12.89 -7.63 -12.16
CA GLU A 560 14.23 -7.00 -12.10
C GLU A 560 15.23 -7.64 -13.04
N ALA A 561 15.33 -8.97 -13.03
CA ALA A 561 16.26 -9.71 -13.87
C ALA A 561 15.96 -9.51 -15.37
N LEU A 562 14.70 -9.63 -15.78
CA LEU A 562 14.29 -9.46 -17.18
C LEU A 562 14.52 -8.03 -17.69
N LEU A 563 14.21 -7.03 -16.87
CA LEU A 563 14.48 -5.63 -17.24
C LEU A 563 15.98 -5.36 -17.33
N HIS A 564 16.78 -5.95 -16.43
CA HIS A 564 18.24 -5.80 -16.45
C HIS A 564 18.87 -6.46 -17.69
N GLU A 565 18.52 -7.72 -17.96
CA GLU A 565 19.01 -8.48 -19.13
C GLU A 565 18.75 -7.71 -20.44
N ALA A 566 17.57 -7.12 -20.59
CA ALA A 566 17.22 -6.38 -21.78
C ALA A 566 17.93 -5.02 -21.92
N LEU A 567 18.42 -4.44 -20.82
CA LEU A 567 19.21 -3.20 -20.83
C LEU A 567 20.72 -3.46 -21.02
N GLU A 568 21.23 -4.64 -20.68
CA GLU A 568 22.63 -4.99 -20.92
C GLU A 568 22.93 -5.17 -22.42
N PRO A 569 24.18 -4.93 -22.86
CA PRO A 569 24.60 -5.28 -24.21
C PRO A 569 24.60 -6.81 -24.34
N SER A 570 23.86 -7.34 -25.32
CA SER A 570 23.95 -8.76 -25.67
C SER A 570 25.40 -9.11 -25.98
N ALA A 571 25.98 -10.08 -25.26
CA ALA A 571 27.33 -10.59 -25.51
C ALA A 571 27.52 -11.25 -26.90
N ASN A 572 26.50 -11.24 -27.77
CA ASN A 572 26.45 -11.95 -29.05
C ASN A 572 26.66 -11.07 -30.29
N VAL A 573 27.46 -10.00 -30.21
CA VAL A 573 27.89 -9.24 -31.42
C VAL A 573 29.40 -9.41 -31.72
N LEU A 574 30.15 -10.15 -30.90
CA LEU A 574 31.58 -10.42 -31.15
C LEU A 574 31.87 -11.72 -31.93
N ALA A 575 30.86 -12.45 -32.40
CA ALA A 575 31.05 -13.71 -33.14
C ALA A 575 30.69 -13.65 -34.64
N ALA A 576 30.40 -12.47 -35.20
CA ALA A 576 30.10 -12.29 -36.63
C ALA A 576 31.05 -11.32 -37.36
N ALA A 577 32.22 -11.08 -36.77
CA ALA A 577 33.31 -10.32 -37.38
C ALA A 577 34.66 -11.00 -37.09
N GLU A 578 34.80 -12.25 -37.53
CA GLU A 578 36.08 -12.87 -37.87
C GLU A 578 35.99 -13.50 -39.26
#